data_AF-A0A7Y9XXB5-F1
#
_entry.id   AF-A0A7Y9XXB5-F1
#
_cell.length_a   1.000
_cell.length_b   1.000
_cell.length_c   1.000
_cell.angle_alpha   90.00
_cell.angle_beta   90.00
_cell.angle_gamma   90.00
#
_symmetry.space_group_name_H-M   'P 1'
#
loop_
_entity.id
_entity.type
_entity.pdbx_description
1 polymer ?
#
loop_
_entity_poly.entity_id
_entity_poly.type
_entity_poly.pdbx_seq_one_letter_code
_entity_poly.pdbx_strand_id
1 'polypeptide(L)' 'MRGRVEALERETGGFKAWHRIIVRLGQTEAEARAAYEAENGPLGDDECLIVRIFQRPESCA' A
#
# COMPACT_ATOMS: atom_id res chain seq x y z
N MET A 1 17.46 19.92 -22.23
CA MET A 1 17.08 18.71 -21.46
C MET A 1 15.68 18.76 -20.83
N ARG A 2 14.93 19.87 -20.91
CA ARG A 2 13.63 20.03 -20.23
C ARG A 2 12.47 19.22 -20.86
N GLY A 3 12.41 19.13 -22.18
CA GLY A 3 11.29 18.45 -22.87
C GLY A 3 11.26 16.92 -22.75
N ARG A 4 12.35 16.27 -22.34
CA ARG A 4 12.37 14.80 -22.13
C ARG A 4 11.75 14.40 -20.79
N VAL A 5 11.87 15.24 -19.76
CA VAL A 5 11.29 14.99 -18.43
C VAL A 5 9.78 15.20 -18.48
N GLU A 6 9.32 16.30 -19.08
CA GLU A 6 7.88 16.58 -19.25
C GLU A 6 7.17 15.53 -20.11
N ALA A 7 7.86 14.90 -21.07
CA ALA A 7 7.32 13.80 -21.86
C ALA A 7 7.18 12.51 -21.01
N LEU A 8 8.17 12.20 -20.17
CA LEU A 8 8.12 11.07 -19.23
C LEU A 8 7.02 11.24 -18.18
N GLU A 9 6.83 12.44 -17.63
CA GLU A 9 5.76 12.74 -16.67
C GLU A 9 4.36 12.65 -17.29
N ARG A 10 4.24 12.97 -18.59
CA ARG A 10 2.97 12.91 -19.34
C ARG A 10 2.63 11.50 -19.82
N GLU A 11 3.64 10.70 -20.14
CA GLU A 11 3.52 9.31 -20.59
C GLU A 11 3.33 8.33 -19.41
N THR A 12 3.76 8.70 -18.20
CA THR A 12 3.57 7.89 -16.97
C THR A 12 2.22 8.07 -16.29
N GLY A 13 1.32 8.92 -16.79
CA GLY A 13 -0.11 8.90 -16.44
C GLY A 13 -0.45 8.82 -14.94
N GLY A 14 0.40 9.36 -14.07
CA GLY A 14 0.35 9.16 -12.62
C GLY A 14 0.92 7.80 -12.21
N PHE A 15 2.19 7.76 -11.78
CA PHE A 15 2.72 6.60 -11.07
C PHE A 15 1.91 6.39 -9.80
N LYS A 16 0.98 5.43 -9.81
CA LYS A 16 0.31 4.98 -8.59
C LYS A 16 1.26 4.05 -7.86
N ALA A 17 1.82 4.53 -6.75
CA ALA A 17 2.60 3.70 -5.87
C ALA A 17 1.72 2.53 -5.38
N TRP A 18 2.24 1.31 -5.51
CA TRP A 18 1.60 0.11 -5.01
C TRP A 18 2.18 -0.21 -3.64
N HIS A 19 1.34 -0.20 -2.62
CA HIS A 19 1.76 -0.47 -1.25
C HIS A 19 1.30 -1.87 -0.83
N ARG A 20 2.18 -2.61 -0.17
CA ARG A 20 1.89 -3.95 0.34
C ARG A 20 1.73 -3.90 1.85
N ILE A 21 0.48 -4.08 2.31
CA ILE A 21 0.16 -4.16 3.74
C ILE A 21 -0.14 -5.62 4.09
N ILE A 22 0.57 -6.14 5.10
CA ILE A 22 0.38 -7.51 5.58
C ILE A 22 -0.33 -7.45 6.93
N VAL A 23 -1.54 -7.97 6.99
CA VAL A 23 -2.32 -8.08 8.24
C VAL A 23 -1.91 -9.37 8.93
N ARG A 24 -1.26 -9.24 10.09
CA ARG A 24 -0.79 -10.38 10.89
C ARG A 24 -1.94 -11.05 11.66
N LEU A 25 -1.69 -12.24 12.18
CA LEU A 25 -2.65 -12.95 13.04
C LEU A 25 -2.99 -12.11 14.27
N GLY A 26 -4.29 -11.94 14.54
CA GLY A 26 -4.78 -11.12 15.64
C GLY A 26 -4.69 -9.61 15.40
N GLN A 27 -4.26 -9.18 14.20
CA GLN A 27 -4.22 -7.79 13.79
C GLN A 27 -5.41 -7.48 12.90
N THR A 28 -5.99 -6.30 13.08
CA THR A 28 -7.00 -5.74 12.17
C THR A 28 -6.34 -5.06 10.98
N GLU A 29 -7.08 -4.88 9.89
CA GLU A 29 -6.60 -4.13 8.73
C GLU A 29 -6.20 -2.69 9.10
N ALA A 30 -6.99 -2.04 9.97
CA ALA A 30 -6.72 -0.69 10.45
C ALA A 30 -5.38 -0.60 11.21
N GLU A 31 -5.09 -1.56 12.09
CA GLU A 31 -3.82 -1.61 12.81
C GLU A 31 -2.64 -1.90 11.87
N ALA A 32 -2.83 -2.74 10.86
CA ALA A 32 -1.80 -3.01 9.85
C ALA A 32 -1.53 -1.79 8.97
N ARG A 33 -2.57 -1.03 8.63
CA ARG A 33 -2.46 0.24 7.90
C ARG A 33 -1.73 1.28 8.73
N ALA A 34 -2.12 1.48 9.99
CA ALA A 34 -1.47 2.44 10.88
C ALA A 34 0.02 2.12 11.09
N ALA A 35 0.38 0.83 11.23
CA ALA A 35 1.78 0.41 11.33
C ALA A 35 2.56 0.70 10.04
N TYR A 36 1.96 0.45 8.87
CA TYR A 36 2.56 0.78 7.58
C TYR A 36 2.81 2.28 7.45
N GLU A 37 1.82 3.11 7.78
CA GLU A 37 1.90 4.56 7.67
C GLU A 37 2.92 5.16 8.66
N ALA A 38 3.08 4.58 9.84
CA ALA A 38 4.10 4.99 10.80
C ALA A 38 5.53 4.74 10.28
N GLU A 39 5.74 3.69 9.48
CA GLU A 39 7.05 3.34 8.92
C GLU A 39 7.35 4.06 7.59
N ASN A 40 6.34 4.28 6.74
CA ASN A 40 6.51 4.72 5.36
C ASN A 40 5.95 6.11 5.06
N GLY A 41 5.22 6.70 6.01
CA GLY A 41 4.44 7.92 5.81
C GLY A 41 2.97 7.64 5.47
N PRO A 42 2.11 8.67 5.55
CA PRO A 42 0.67 8.54 5.35
C PRO A 42 0.35 8.09 3.92
N LEU A 43 -0.64 7.19 3.79
CA LEU A 43 -1.13 6.76 2.49
C LEU A 43 -2.14 7.76 1.93
N GLY A 44 -1.98 8.13 0.67
CA GLY A 44 -2.89 9.03 -0.04
C GLY A 44 -4.17 8.33 -0.54
N ASP A 45 -5.23 9.10 -0.78
CA ASP A 45 -6.53 8.58 -1.24
C ASP A 45 -6.50 7.98 -2.65
N ASP A 46 -5.49 8.35 -3.47
CA ASP A 46 -5.32 7.89 -4.85
C ASP A 46 -4.37 6.70 -5.02
N GLU A 47 -3.77 6.22 -3.93
CA GLU A 47 -2.78 5.14 -3.93
C GLU A 47 -3.41 3.74 -4.02
N CYS A 48 -2.68 2.79 -4.62
CA CYS A 48 -3.17 1.43 -4.79
C CYS A 48 -2.64 0.51 -3.68
N LEU A 49 -3.54 -0.22 -3.02
CA LEU A 49 -3.22 -1.08 -1.88
C LEU A 49 -3.42 -2.55 -2.21
N ILE A 50 -2.42 -3.38 -1.87
CA ILE A 50 -2.57 -4.84 -1.80
C ILE A 50 -2.55 -5.24 -0.32
N VAL A 51 -3.72 -5.64 0.19
CA VAL A 51 -3.88 -6.13 1.57
C VAL A 51 -3.84 -7.66 1.55
N ARG A 52 -2.88 -8.26 2.27
CA ARG A 52 -2.82 -9.71 2.48
C ARG A 52 -3.18 -10.05 3.92
N ILE A 53 -4.28 -10.78 4.09
CA ILE A 53 -4.81 -11.15 5.39
C ILE A 53 -4.45 -12.61 5.70
N PHE A 54 -3.80 -12.83 6.84
CA PHE A 54 -3.64 -14.17 7.42
C PHE A 54 -4.64 -14.33 8.55
N GLN A 55 -5.63 -15.20 8.37
CA GLN A 55 -6.58 -15.58 9.42
C GLN A 55 -6.22 -16.95 9.97
N ARG A 56 -6.28 -17.11 11.30
CA ARG A 56 -6.21 -18.43 11.92
C ARG A 56 -7.54 -19.15 11.64
N PRO A 57 -7.54 -20.37 11.08
CA PRO A 57 -8.75 -21.17 10.97
C PRO A 57 -9.31 -21.51 12.36
N GLU A 58 -10.63 -21.45 12.52
CA GLU A 58 -11.32 -21.84 13.76
C GLU A 58 -11.04 -23.31 14.13
N SER A 59 -10.77 -24.15 13.13
CA SER A 59 -10.44 -25.57 13.29
C SER A 59 -9.04 -25.85 13.83
N CYS A 60 -8.18 -24.84 13.98
CA CYS A 60 -6.83 -24.99 14.55
C CYS A 60 -6.82 -24.84 16.08
N ALA A 61 -7.85 -25.27 16.79
CA ALA A 61 -7.97 -25.23 18.26
C ALA A 61 -7.36 -26.47 18.93
#